data_AF-A0A845HPR2-F1
#
_entry.id   AF-A0A845HPR2-F1
#
_cell.length_a   1.000
_cell.length_b   1.000
_cell.length_c   1.000
_cell.angle_alpha   90.00
_cell.angle_beta   90.00
_cell.angle_gamma   90.00
#
_symmetry.space_group_name_H-M   'P 1'
#
loop_
_entity.id
_entity.type
_entity.pdbx_description
1 polymer ?
#
loop_
_entity_poly.entity_id
_entity_poly.type
_entity_poly.pdbx_seq_one_letter_code
_entity_poly.pdbx_strand_id
1 'polypeptide(L)'
;MRKRCSTVLLSLISPVVLACEPEAALRLEAIRTLYADPDIARYVCVDDGACGIEEFARQIDVRTVSLSPAGAGGIQVEPVRKGAQYFSALFLRDQCRYKMVFAPDTTLSDVKLLKKQKNNFYVLRAVERDSAQAWKEYDFAYDPATRQYAEPAARCFSAAGGKNNVVKCE
;
A
#
# COMPACT_ATOMS: atom_id res chain seq x y z
N MET A 1 57.23 -40.71 24.89
CA MET A 1 56.52 -40.59 23.60
C MET A 1 55.31 -39.67 23.79
N ARG A 2 55.04 -38.81 22.81
CA ARG A 2 54.08 -37.68 22.82
C ARG A 2 52.61 -38.13 22.71
N LYS A 3 51.71 -37.18 23.03
CA LYS A 3 50.34 -36.93 22.51
C LYS A 3 49.22 -37.27 23.51
N ARG A 4 48.18 -36.46 23.74
CA ARG A 4 47.73 -35.16 23.20
C ARG A 4 46.65 -34.65 24.18
N CYS A 5 46.66 -33.36 24.51
CA CYS A 5 45.49 -32.66 25.04
C CYS A 5 44.43 -32.57 23.93
N SER A 6 43.22 -33.06 24.19
CA SER A 6 42.04 -32.75 23.36
C SER A 6 41.29 -31.60 24.02
N THR A 7 41.52 -30.39 23.52
CA THR A 7 40.69 -29.23 23.82
C THR A 7 39.44 -29.32 22.93
N VAL A 8 38.28 -29.54 23.54
CA VAL A 8 36.99 -29.46 22.87
C VAL A 8 36.72 -27.97 22.61
N LEU A 9 36.87 -27.54 21.35
CA LEU A 9 36.41 -26.24 20.89
C LEU A 9 34.88 -26.31 20.75
N LEU A 10 34.15 -25.81 21.74
CA LEU A 10 32.74 -25.45 21.55
C LEU A 10 32.70 -24.21 20.65
N SER A 11 32.47 -24.43 19.36
CA SER A 11 32.10 -23.37 18.42
C SER A 11 30.69 -22.89 18.78
N LEU A 12 30.63 -21.74 19.44
CA LEU A 12 29.40 -20.96 19.60
C LEU A 12 29.04 -20.40 18.23
N ILE A 13 28.21 -21.12 17.48
CA ILE A 13 27.52 -20.58 16.31
C ILE A 13 26.44 -19.65 16.87
N SER A 14 26.77 -18.37 17.01
CA SER A 14 25.75 -17.34 17.26
C SER A 14 24.75 -17.37 16.10
N PRO A 15 23.44 -17.51 16.34
CA PRO A 15 22.47 -17.33 15.29
C PRO A 15 22.59 -15.88 14.80
N VAL A 16 22.90 -15.72 13.51
CA VAL A 16 22.78 -14.44 12.83
C VAL A 16 21.29 -14.13 12.83
N VAL A 17 20.83 -13.41 13.85
CA VAL A 17 19.53 -12.75 13.82
C VAL A 17 19.68 -11.70 12.73
N LEU A 18 19.11 -11.96 11.55
CA LEU A 18 18.91 -10.92 10.55
C LEU A 18 18.00 -9.88 11.20
N ALA A 19 18.60 -8.84 11.77
CA ALA A 19 17.86 -7.69 12.25
C ALA A 19 17.18 -7.07 11.02
N CYS A 20 15.87 -6.80 11.11
CA CYS A 20 15.20 -6.04 10.07
C CYS A 20 15.91 -4.69 9.88
N GLU A 21 15.93 -4.20 8.65
CA GLU A 21 16.32 -2.82 8.36
C GLU A 21 15.49 -1.83 9.21
N PRO A 22 16.04 -0.65 9.53
CA PRO A 22 15.30 0.40 10.21
C PRO A 22 14.00 0.74 9.47
N GLU A 23 12.93 1.04 10.20
CA GLU A 23 11.62 1.38 9.63
C GLU A 23 11.68 2.46 8.53
N ALA A 24 12.55 3.46 8.69
CA ALA A 24 12.76 4.51 7.71
C ALA A 24 13.31 3.96 6.37
N ALA A 25 14.21 2.98 6.42
CA ALA A 25 14.77 2.34 5.22
C ALA A 25 13.71 1.51 4.50
N LEU A 26 12.89 0.76 5.25
CA LEU A 26 11.78 -0.01 4.69
C LEU A 26 10.75 0.88 3.99
N ARG A 27 10.41 2.02 4.59
CA ARG A 27 9.50 3.01 3.98
C ARG A 27 10.11 3.60 2.71
N LEU A 28 11.40 3.91 2.72
CA LEU A 28 12.09 4.44 1.54
C LEU A 28 12.09 3.43 0.38
N GLU A 29 12.22 2.13 0.66
CA GLU A 29 12.11 1.08 -0.37
C GLU A 29 10.70 1.04 -1.01
N ALA A 30 9.65 1.16 -0.20
CA ALA A 30 8.28 1.25 -0.70
C ALA A 30 8.08 2.51 -1.58
N ILE A 31 8.62 3.66 -1.15
CA ILE A 31 8.57 4.91 -1.94
C ILE A 31 9.35 4.75 -3.26
N ARG A 32 10.52 4.09 -3.24
CA ARG A 32 11.29 3.80 -4.46
C ARG A 32 10.52 2.91 -5.44
N THR A 33 9.71 1.99 -4.93
CA THR A 33 8.83 1.16 -5.78
C THR A 33 7.84 2.04 -6.55
N LEU A 34 7.27 3.07 -5.91
CA LEU A 34 6.37 4.01 -6.57
C LEU A 34 7.11 4.94 -7.55
N TYR A 35 8.28 5.44 -7.15
CA TYR A 35 9.09 6.31 -8.01
C TYR A 35 9.59 5.61 -9.27
N ALA A 36 9.78 4.28 -9.22
CA ALA A 36 10.16 3.48 -10.38
C ALA A 36 9.02 3.33 -11.41
N ASP A 37 7.77 3.62 -11.02
CA ASP A 37 6.63 3.66 -11.95
C ASP A 37 6.60 5.00 -12.69
N PRO A 38 6.76 5.02 -14.03
CA PRO A 38 6.88 6.25 -14.79
C PRO A 38 5.61 7.10 -14.79
N ASP A 39 4.42 6.49 -14.68
CA ASP A 39 3.17 7.22 -14.69
C ASP A 39 2.90 7.87 -13.34
N ILE A 40 3.27 7.20 -12.24
CA ILE A 40 3.22 7.77 -10.90
C ILE A 40 4.28 8.85 -10.70
N ALA A 41 5.51 8.61 -11.16
CA ALA A 41 6.56 9.62 -11.15
C ALA A 41 6.11 10.88 -11.92
N ARG A 42 5.55 10.73 -13.13
CA ARG A 42 5.03 11.85 -13.92
C ARG A 42 3.88 12.56 -13.21
N TYR A 43 2.95 11.82 -12.59
CA TYR A 43 1.84 12.40 -11.85
C TYR A 43 2.31 13.28 -10.69
N VAL A 44 3.28 12.79 -9.90
CA VAL A 44 3.79 13.51 -8.71
C VAL A 44 4.70 14.67 -9.09
N CYS A 45 5.57 14.47 -10.07
CA CYS A 45 6.62 15.41 -10.45
C CYS A 45 6.20 16.45 -11.50
N VAL A 46 5.04 16.30 -12.14
CA VAL A 46 4.47 17.27 -13.11
C VAL A 46 5.50 17.72 -14.16
N ASP A 47 6.10 16.75 -14.87
CA ASP A 47 7.12 16.96 -15.91
C ASP A 47 8.39 17.72 -15.50
N ASP A 48 8.65 17.89 -14.19
CA ASP A 48 9.93 18.39 -13.70
C ASP A 48 11.02 17.33 -13.92
N GLY A 49 11.84 17.56 -14.95
CA GLY A 49 12.99 16.70 -15.29
C GLY A 49 14.07 16.63 -14.22
N ALA A 50 14.02 17.49 -13.18
CA ALA A 50 14.91 17.45 -12.02
C ALA A 50 14.30 16.74 -10.80
N CYS A 51 13.08 16.20 -10.89
CA CYS A 51 12.40 15.53 -9.78
C CYS A 51 13.06 14.19 -9.43
N GLY A 52 14.09 14.25 -8.60
CA GLY A 52 14.72 13.07 -7.99
C GLY A 52 13.87 12.46 -6.87
N ILE A 53 14.30 11.30 -6.37
CA ILE A 53 13.61 10.56 -5.30
C ILE A 53 13.34 11.40 -4.04
N GLU A 54 14.22 12.33 -3.70
CA GLU A 54 14.04 13.22 -2.54
C GLU A 54 12.89 14.20 -2.74
N GLU A 55 12.77 14.77 -3.95
CA GLU A 55 11.68 15.69 -4.27
C GLU A 55 10.36 14.92 -4.40
N PHE A 56 10.37 13.77 -5.07
CA PHE A 56 9.22 12.87 -5.12
C PHE A 56 8.71 12.53 -3.71
N ALA A 57 9.62 12.19 -2.79
CA ALA A 57 9.27 11.87 -1.40
C ALA A 57 8.68 13.06 -0.62
N ARG A 58 9.02 14.31 -0.98
CA ARG A 58 8.41 15.52 -0.40
C ARG A 58 7.01 15.81 -0.94
N GLN A 59 6.69 15.33 -2.14
CA GLN A 59 5.41 15.56 -2.80
C GLN A 59 4.37 14.46 -2.53
N ILE A 60 4.70 13.47 -1.70
CA ILE A 60 3.79 12.42 -1.25
C ILE A 60 3.57 12.48 0.27
N ASP A 61 2.37 12.11 0.69
CA ASP A 61 1.98 11.91 2.07
C ASP A 61 1.99 10.41 2.39
N VAL A 62 2.68 10.02 3.46
CA VAL A 62 2.84 8.63 3.89
C VAL A 62 2.23 8.45 5.27
N ARG A 63 1.12 7.71 5.32
CA ARG A 63 0.34 7.48 6.55
C ARG A 63 0.47 6.04 7.00
N THR A 64 0.67 5.84 8.30
CA THR A 64 0.62 4.49 8.88
C THR A 64 -0.82 3.99 8.90
N VAL A 65 -1.05 2.77 8.40
CA VAL A 65 -2.33 2.07 8.45
C VAL A 65 -2.23 0.94 9.47
N SER A 66 -3.18 0.87 10.40
CA SER A 66 -3.20 -0.14 11.46
C SER A 66 -4.24 -1.21 11.17
N LEU A 67 -3.81 -2.48 11.10
CA LEU A 67 -4.69 -3.63 10.88
C LEU A 67 -5.01 -4.31 12.21
N SER A 68 -6.15 -3.94 12.80
CA SER A 68 -6.69 -4.62 13.99
C SER A 68 -7.60 -5.80 13.59
N PRO A 69 -7.50 -6.99 14.23
CA PRO A 69 -6.71 -7.30 15.44
C PRO A 69 -5.33 -7.91 15.16
N ALA A 70 -4.90 -8.04 13.90
CA ALA A 70 -3.73 -8.84 13.54
C ALA A 70 -2.36 -8.23 13.87
N GLY A 71 -2.29 -7.01 14.41
CA GLY A 71 -1.01 -6.34 14.73
C GLY A 71 -0.16 -5.99 13.49
N ALA A 72 -0.61 -6.38 12.29
CA ALA A 72 -0.01 -6.01 11.04
C ALA A 72 -0.20 -4.52 10.81
N GLY A 73 0.89 -3.82 10.52
CA GLY A 73 0.88 -2.43 10.09
C GLY A 73 0.95 -2.34 8.57
N GLY A 74 0.77 -1.15 8.05
CA GLY A 74 0.97 -0.82 6.66
C GLY A 74 1.29 0.64 6.51
N ILE A 75 1.56 1.04 5.27
CA ILE A 75 1.59 2.45 4.89
C ILE A 75 0.66 2.67 3.69
N GLN A 76 -0.06 3.77 3.74
CA GLN A 76 -0.80 4.32 2.61
C GLN A 76 -0.04 5.53 2.10
N VAL A 77 0.18 5.58 0.79
CA VAL A 77 0.94 6.63 0.13
C VAL A 77 0.05 7.31 -0.90
N GLU A 78 -0.03 8.63 -0.81
CA GLU A 78 -0.86 9.46 -1.68
C GLU A 78 -0.08 10.72 -2.06
N PRO A 79 -0.41 11.40 -3.17
CA PRO A 79 0.17 12.71 -3.45
C PRO A 79 -0.30 13.75 -2.42
N VAL A 80 0.58 14.69 -2.06
CA VAL A 80 0.24 15.83 -1.19
C VAL A 80 -0.81 16.71 -1.86
N ARG A 81 -0.63 16.97 -3.17
CA ARG A 81 -1.59 17.71 -3.98
C ARG A 81 -2.61 16.75 -4.58
N LYS A 82 -3.86 16.85 -4.12
CA LYS A 82 -4.96 15.97 -4.54
C LYS A 82 -5.92 16.71 -5.46
N GLY A 83 -6.14 16.17 -6.65
CA GLY A 83 -7.22 16.58 -7.54
C GLY A 83 -8.53 15.86 -7.21
N ALA A 84 -9.50 15.95 -8.13
CA ALA A 84 -10.75 15.17 -8.04
C ALA A 84 -10.47 13.66 -8.09
N GLN A 85 -9.45 13.26 -8.85
CA GLN A 85 -8.85 11.93 -8.85
C GLN A 85 -7.35 12.05 -8.54
N TYR A 86 -6.85 11.07 -7.79
CA TYR A 86 -5.46 10.97 -7.39
C TYR A 86 -5.17 9.52 -7.00
N PHE A 87 -3.96 9.04 -7.27
CA PHE A 87 -3.61 7.67 -6.91
C PHE A 87 -3.52 7.50 -5.40
N SER A 88 -3.77 6.28 -4.94
CA SER A 88 -3.42 5.83 -3.60
C SER A 88 -2.72 4.48 -3.74
N ALA A 89 -1.60 4.30 -3.04
CA ALA A 89 -0.92 3.01 -2.95
C ALA A 89 -1.00 2.51 -1.52
N LEU A 90 -1.28 1.21 -1.35
CA LEU A 90 -1.29 0.58 -0.04
C LEU A 90 -0.23 -0.51 0.03
N PHE A 91 0.61 -0.42 1.06
CA PHE A 91 1.59 -1.43 1.39
C PHE A 91 1.26 -2.02 2.75
N LEU A 92 1.28 -3.35 2.86
CA LEU A 92 1.20 -4.03 4.14
C LEU A 92 2.58 -4.50 4.57
N ARG A 93 2.86 -4.37 5.87
CA ARG A 93 4.08 -4.87 6.47
C ARG A 93 3.98 -6.38 6.62
N ASP A 94 4.91 -7.08 6.01
CA ASP A 94 5.13 -8.51 6.15
C ASP A 94 6.57 -8.72 6.61
N GLN A 95 6.76 -9.18 7.85
CA GLN A 95 8.08 -9.36 8.47
C GLN A 95 8.95 -8.08 8.38
N CYS A 96 10.02 -8.11 7.60
CA CYS A 96 10.97 -7.02 7.40
C CYS A 96 10.80 -6.32 6.04
N ARG A 97 9.59 -6.28 5.46
CA ARG A 97 9.35 -5.59 4.17
C ARG A 97 7.94 -5.02 4.07
N TYR A 98 7.78 -4.04 3.19
CA TYR A 98 6.49 -3.54 2.74
C TYR A 98 6.10 -4.21 1.42
N LYS A 99 5.01 -4.99 1.43
CA LYS A 99 4.43 -5.58 0.23
C LYS A 99 3.31 -4.68 -0.27
N MET A 100 3.39 -4.23 -1.52
CA MET A 100 2.29 -3.52 -2.17
C MET A 100 1.09 -4.47 -2.33
N VAL A 101 -0.07 -4.05 -1.84
CA VAL A 101 -1.33 -4.80 -1.91
C VAL A 101 -2.40 -4.07 -2.72
N PHE A 102 -2.18 -2.79 -2.99
CA PHE A 102 -2.97 -2.00 -3.92
C PHE A 102 -1.99 -1.14 -4.72
N ALA A 103 -1.93 -1.42 -6.03
CA ALA A 103 -1.11 -0.64 -6.95
C ALA A 103 -1.75 0.73 -7.15
N PRO A 104 -0.94 1.79 -7.28
CA PRO A 104 -1.46 3.12 -7.57
C PRO A 104 -2.15 3.13 -8.94
N ASP A 105 -3.34 3.72 -8.99
CA ASP A 105 -4.12 3.93 -10.20
C ASP A 105 -4.62 5.38 -10.17
N THR A 106 -4.30 6.17 -11.19
CA THR A 106 -4.67 7.60 -11.24
C THR A 106 -6.15 7.82 -11.57
N THR A 107 -6.88 6.79 -11.99
CA THR A 107 -8.33 6.80 -12.21
C THR A 107 -9.12 6.55 -10.92
N LEU A 108 -8.47 5.93 -9.93
CA LEU A 108 -9.07 5.55 -8.65
C LEU A 108 -8.50 6.38 -7.50
N SER A 109 -9.36 6.86 -6.62
CA SER A 109 -9.02 7.74 -5.50
C SER A 109 -9.67 7.29 -4.20
N ASP A 110 -9.32 7.96 -3.09
CA ASP A 110 -9.93 7.74 -1.76
C ASP A 110 -9.93 6.26 -1.33
N VAL A 111 -8.80 5.57 -1.59
CA VAL A 111 -8.66 4.16 -1.28
C VAL A 111 -8.69 3.95 0.23
N LYS A 112 -9.62 3.11 0.69
CA LYS A 112 -9.85 2.81 2.10
C LYS A 112 -9.74 1.33 2.35
N LEU A 113 -9.07 0.99 3.44
CA LEU A 113 -9.10 -0.35 3.96
C LEU A 113 -10.31 -0.50 4.88
N LEU A 114 -11.32 -1.22 4.40
CA LEU A 114 -12.55 -1.49 5.12
C LEU A 114 -12.43 -2.80 5.89
N LYS A 115 -12.79 -2.76 7.16
CA LYS A 115 -12.87 -3.95 8.01
C LYS A 115 -14.15 -4.71 7.68
N LYS A 116 -14.11 -6.00 7.32
CA LYS A 116 -15.22 -6.91 7.74
C LYS A 116 -15.02 -8.43 7.72
N GLN A 117 -15.10 -8.96 8.95
CA GLN A 117 -15.85 -10.10 9.54
C GLN A 117 -15.86 -11.52 8.96
N LYS A 118 -15.48 -11.83 7.71
CA LYS A 118 -15.41 -13.24 7.26
C LYS A 118 -13.99 -13.59 6.82
N ASN A 119 -13.38 -14.56 7.50
CA ASN A 119 -12.03 -15.09 7.21
C ASN A 119 -10.86 -14.12 7.46
N ASN A 120 -11.04 -13.06 8.25
CA ASN A 120 -9.97 -12.14 8.70
C ASN A 120 -9.23 -11.33 7.61
N PHE A 121 -9.75 -11.23 6.39
CA PHE A 121 -9.21 -10.34 5.37
C PHE A 121 -9.93 -8.99 5.35
N TYR A 122 -9.19 -7.94 4.97
CA TYR A 122 -9.76 -6.62 4.75
C TYR A 122 -10.35 -6.53 3.33
N VAL A 123 -11.25 -5.58 3.12
CA VAL A 123 -11.73 -5.19 1.79
C VAL A 123 -11.07 -3.85 1.46
N LEU A 124 -10.61 -3.69 0.23
CA LEU A 124 -10.17 -2.39 -0.27
C LEU A 124 -11.32 -1.73 -1.01
N ARG A 125 -11.64 -0.49 -0.65
CA ARG A 125 -12.59 0.32 -1.41
C ARG A 125 -11.86 1.44 -2.12
N ALA A 126 -12.04 1.56 -3.42
CA ALA A 126 -11.59 2.72 -4.18
C ALA A 126 -12.78 3.49 -4.74
N VAL A 127 -12.57 4.76 -5.09
CA VAL A 127 -13.58 5.65 -5.64
C VAL A 127 -13.13 6.23 -6.98
N GLU A 128 -13.95 6.05 -8.00
CA GLU A 128 -13.85 6.79 -9.26
C GLU A 128 -14.93 7.86 -9.28
N ARG A 129 -14.56 9.11 -9.61
CA ARG A 129 -15.50 10.22 -9.64
C ARG A 129 -15.81 10.60 -11.08
N ASP A 130 -17.04 10.35 -11.51
CA ASP A 130 -17.55 10.82 -12.80
C ASP A 130 -17.87 12.33 -12.72
N SER A 131 -18.39 12.80 -11.58
CA SER A 131 -18.66 14.22 -11.33
C SER A 131 -18.76 14.53 -9.82
N ALA A 132 -19.05 15.79 -9.48
CA ALA A 132 -19.38 16.17 -8.10
C ALA A 132 -20.64 15.46 -7.57
N GLN A 133 -21.52 14.98 -8.47
CA GLN A 133 -22.80 14.35 -8.13
C GLN A 133 -22.84 12.87 -8.49
N ALA A 134 -21.83 12.29 -9.13
CA ALA A 134 -21.83 10.90 -9.56
C ALA A 134 -20.46 10.26 -9.32
N TRP A 135 -20.44 9.07 -8.73
CA TRP A 135 -19.21 8.32 -8.47
C TRP A 135 -19.48 6.83 -8.39
N LYS A 136 -18.41 6.05 -8.52
CA LYS A 136 -18.40 4.60 -8.41
C LYS A 136 -17.53 4.20 -7.23
N GLU A 137 -18.02 3.32 -6.38
CA GLU A 137 -17.22 2.66 -5.34
C GLU A 137 -16.90 1.24 -5.80
N TYR A 138 -15.62 0.89 -5.80
CA TYR A 138 -15.12 -0.43 -6.16
C TYR A 138 -14.64 -1.15 -4.91
N ASP A 139 -15.32 -2.24 -4.53
CA ASP A 139 -14.91 -3.09 -3.42
C ASP A 139 -14.09 -4.27 -3.95
N PHE A 140 -12.79 -4.27 -3.66
CA PHE A 140 -11.86 -5.36 -3.97
C PHE A 140 -11.76 -6.31 -2.78
N ALA A 141 -12.03 -7.59 -3.02
CA ALA A 141 -11.91 -8.65 -2.02
C ALA A 141 -10.54 -9.33 -2.11
N TYR A 142 -9.97 -9.73 -0.97
CA TYR A 142 -8.75 -10.52 -0.97
C TYR A 142 -9.01 -11.94 -1.47
N ASP A 143 -8.32 -12.35 -2.54
CA ASP A 143 -8.27 -13.72 -3.03
C ASP A 143 -7.08 -14.46 -2.39
N PRO A 144 -7.32 -15.47 -1.52
CA PRO A 144 -6.26 -16.24 -0.89
C PRO A 144 -5.42 -17.09 -1.86
N ALA A 145 -5.97 -17.49 -3.01
CA ALA A 145 -5.28 -18.35 -3.97
C ALA A 145 -4.18 -17.58 -4.70
N THR A 146 -4.50 -16.38 -5.19
CA THR A 146 -3.55 -15.49 -5.87
C THR A 146 -2.79 -14.57 -4.90
N ARG A 147 -3.26 -14.46 -3.65
CA ARG A 147 -2.73 -13.55 -2.63
C ARG A 147 -2.75 -12.08 -3.07
N GLN A 148 -3.79 -11.72 -3.80
CA GLN A 148 -4.04 -10.41 -4.38
C GLN A 148 -5.48 -9.97 -4.07
N TYR A 149 -5.74 -8.67 -4.18
CA TYR A 149 -7.10 -8.15 -4.13
C TYR A 149 -7.71 -8.24 -5.53
N ALA A 150 -8.77 -9.01 -5.67
CA ALA A 150 -9.36 -9.41 -6.95
C ALA A 150 -10.84 -8.99 -7.07
N GLU A 151 -11.28 -8.99 -8.33
CA GLU A 151 -12.54 -8.52 -8.94
C GLU A 151 -13.35 -7.47 -8.15
N PRO A 152 -13.39 -6.22 -8.64
CA PRO A 152 -14.12 -5.18 -7.97
C PRO A 152 -15.63 -5.34 -8.17
N ALA A 153 -16.38 -5.39 -7.06
CA ALA A 153 -17.81 -5.13 -7.12
C ALA A 153 -18.02 -3.61 -7.18
N ALA A 154 -18.53 -3.12 -8.31
CA ALA A 154 -18.84 -1.70 -8.48
C ALA A 154 -20.23 -1.36 -7.92
N ARG A 155 -20.31 -0.28 -7.15
CA ARG A 155 -21.58 0.35 -6.73
C ARG A 155 -21.57 1.78 -7.22
N CYS A 156 -22.56 2.13 -8.05
CA CYS A 156 -22.68 3.45 -8.63
C CYS A 156 -23.63 4.30 -7.79
N PHE A 157 -23.27 5.57 -7.61
CA PHE A 157 -23.99 6.51 -6.78
C PHE A 157 -24.29 7.79 -7.53
N SER A 158 -25.44 8.38 -7.22
CA SER A 158 -25.78 9.74 -7.62
C SER A 158 -26.29 10.57 -6.43
N ALA A 159 -25.87 11.83 -6.35
CA ALA A 159 -26.36 12.81 -5.40
C ALA A 159 -27.45 13.66 -6.06
N ALA A 160 -28.70 13.20 -5.96
CA ALA A 160 -29.87 13.95 -6.44
C ALA A 160 -30.62 14.54 -5.24
N GLY A 161 -30.84 15.87 -5.25
CA GLY A 161 -31.57 16.55 -4.19
C GLY A 161 -30.91 16.47 -2.80
N GLY A 162 -29.58 16.41 -2.74
CA GLY A 162 -28.81 16.34 -1.49
C GLY A 162 -28.81 14.98 -0.79
N LYS A 163 -29.34 13.93 -1.44
CA LYS A 163 -29.30 12.54 -0.95
C LYS A 163 -28.47 11.67 -1.90
N ASN A 164 -27.69 10.76 -1.31
CA ASN A 164 -26.93 9.76 -2.06
C ASN A 164 -27.84 8.58 -2.38
N ASN A 165 -28.04 8.29 -3.65
CA ASN A 165 -28.83 7.16 -4.13
C ASN A 165 -27.91 6.14 -4.80
N VAL A 166 -28.13 4.85 -4.53
CA VAL A 166 -27.50 3.79 -5.32
C VAL A 166 -28.23 3.68 -6.65
N VAL A 167 -27.49 3.72 -7.74
CA VAL A 167 -28.02 3.64 -9.11
C VAL A 167 -27.37 2.49 -9.87
N LYS A 168 -27.95 2.14 -11.01
CA LYS A 168 -27.35 1.17 -11.92
C LYS A 168 -26.06 1.77 -12.50
N CYS A 169 -24.99 0.99 -12.55
CA CYS A 169 -23.80 1.35 -13.28
C CYS A 169 -24.09 1.31 -14.79
N GLU A 170 -23.73 2.39 -15.49
CA GLU A 170 -23.78 2.49 -16.94
C GLU A 170 -22.61 1.76 -17.60
#